data_AF-A0A026X161-F1
#
_entry.id   AF-A0A026X161-F1
#
_cell.length_a   1.000
_cell.length_b   1.000
_cell.length_c   1.000
_cell.angle_alpha   90.00
_cell.angle_beta   90.00
_cell.angle_gamma   90.00
#
_symmetry.space_group_name_H-M   'P 1'
#
loop_
_entity.id
_entity.type
_entity.pdbx_description
1 polymer ?
#
loop_
_entity_poly.entity_id
_entity_poly.type
_entity_poly.pdbx_seq_one_letter_code
_entity_poly.pdbx_strand_id
1 'polypeptide(L)'
;NVIENKIHMAIRDNAANMGAGNFTSLGCAAHTLQLVINDSIFKDEEITILIKLKKVATKYLSAPPTSVANEQLFSAAGQIYADRRANLLGENIDKLLFPIILNYLILIIIFV
;
A
#
# COMPACT_ATOMS: atom_id res chain seq x y z
N ASN A 1 -19.08 -20.77 41.29
CA ASN A 1 -18.15 -20.61 40.14
C ASN A 1 -17.01 -19.67 40.53
N VAL A 2 -15.82 -20.19 40.83
CA VAL A 2 -14.66 -19.39 41.35
C VAL A 2 -14.13 -18.37 40.32
N ILE A 3 -14.49 -18.56 39.04
CA ILE A 3 -14.01 -17.77 37.91
C ILE A 3 -14.85 -16.50 37.70
N GLU A 4 -16.17 -16.57 37.94
CA GLU A 4 -17.09 -15.44 37.74
C GLU A 4 -16.74 -14.24 38.63
N ASN A 5 -16.36 -14.50 39.88
CA ASN A 5 -15.94 -13.46 40.83
C ASN A 5 -14.57 -12.82 40.51
N LYS A 6 -13.85 -13.32 39.49
CA LYS A 6 -12.57 -12.76 39.03
C LYS A 6 -12.68 -11.97 37.72
N ILE A 7 -13.84 -12.03 37.06
CA ILE A 7 -14.07 -11.35 35.79
C ILE A 7 -14.70 -9.99 36.10
N HIS A 8 -13.93 -8.92 35.86
CA HIS A 8 -14.41 -7.55 36.08
C HIS A 8 -15.29 -7.05 34.93
N MET A 9 -14.93 -7.43 33.69
CA MET A 9 -15.62 -7.01 32.46
C MET A 9 -15.24 -7.94 31.30
N ALA A 10 -16.21 -8.29 30.47
CA ALA A 10 -15.99 -9.05 29.24
C ALA A 10 -15.96 -8.11 28.03
N ILE A 11 -14.91 -8.18 27.21
CA ILE A 11 -14.92 -7.53 25.88
C ILE A 11 -15.46 -8.54 24.88
N ARG A 12 -16.42 -8.13 24.04
CA ARG A 12 -16.97 -9.01 23.00
C ARG A 12 -17.08 -8.31 21.66
N ASP A 13 -17.12 -9.07 20.59
CA ASP A 13 -17.57 -8.53 19.32
C ASP A 13 -19.06 -8.15 19.38
N ASN A 14 -19.49 -7.32 18.44
CA ASN A 14 -20.90 -6.87 18.37
C ASN A 14 -21.71 -7.74 17.40
N ALA A 15 -21.28 -8.97 17.09
CA ALA A 15 -22.07 -9.86 16.28
C ALA A 15 -23.36 -10.23 17.03
N ALA A 16 -24.46 -10.37 16.30
CA ALA A 16 -25.79 -10.57 16.88
C ALA A 16 -25.87 -11.77 17.85
N ASN A 17 -25.02 -12.78 17.66
CA ASN A 17 -25.01 -14.01 18.45
C ASN A 17 -24.03 -14.00 19.62
N MET A 18 -23.19 -12.97 19.74
CA MET A 18 -22.15 -12.91 20.75
C MET A 18 -22.71 -12.20 21.97
N GLY A 19 -23.41 -12.95 22.82
CA GLY A 19 -24.04 -12.51 24.08
C GLY A 19 -23.13 -12.59 25.30
N ALA A 20 -23.42 -11.79 26.35
CA ALA A 20 -22.53 -11.59 27.50
C ALA A 20 -22.70 -12.61 28.62
N GLY A 21 -23.71 -13.46 28.51
CA GLY A 21 -24.26 -14.12 29.69
C GLY A 21 -24.55 -13.09 30.79
N ASN A 22 -24.16 -13.41 32.02
CA ASN A 22 -24.39 -12.57 33.21
C ASN A 22 -23.24 -11.58 33.51
N PHE A 23 -22.29 -11.38 32.58
CA PHE A 23 -21.15 -10.49 32.80
C PHE A 23 -21.44 -9.08 32.29
N THR A 24 -20.92 -8.08 33.02
CA THR A 24 -20.76 -6.72 32.49
C THR A 24 -19.85 -6.78 31.26
N SER A 25 -20.31 -6.22 30.13
CA SER A 25 -19.55 -6.32 28.89
C SER A 25 -19.45 -5.04 28.09
N LEU A 26 -18.33 -4.90 27.39
CA LEU A 26 -18.06 -3.82 26.44
C LEU A 26 -17.96 -4.39 25.02
N GLY A 27 -18.59 -3.71 24.07
CA GLY A 27 -18.48 -4.04 22.65
C GLY A 27 -17.10 -3.71 22.08
N CYS A 28 -16.68 -4.48 21.08
CA CYS A 28 -15.38 -4.33 20.43
C CYS A 28 -15.41 -3.11 19.51
N ALA A 29 -14.60 -2.09 19.84
CA ALA A 29 -14.46 -0.89 19.02
C ALA A 29 -13.98 -1.21 17.60
N ALA A 30 -13.08 -2.19 17.43
CA ALA A 30 -12.60 -2.59 16.11
C ALA A 30 -13.73 -3.18 15.25
N HIS A 31 -14.66 -3.93 15.85
CA HIS A 31 -15.82 -4.45 15.13
C HIS A 31 -16.79 -3.33 14.76
N THR A 32 -17.03 -2.37 15.66
CA THR A 32 -17.81 -1.17 15.34
C THR A 32 -17.21 -0.40 14.17
N LEU A 33 -15.90 -0.17 14.17
CA LEU A 33 -15.22 0.51 13.07
C LEU A 33 -15.36 -0.26 11.75
N GLN A 34 -15.24 -1.59 11.78
CA GLN A 34 -15.44 -2.42 10.59
C GLN A 34 -16.86 -2.28 10.02
N LEU A 35 -17.89 -2.25 10.88
CA LEU A 35 -19.27 -2.04 10.45
C LEU A 35 -19.47 -0.65 9.84
N VAL A 36 -18.94 0.39 10.50
CA VAL A 36 -19.03 1.78 10.00
C VAL A 36 -18.32 1.94 8.65
N ILE A 37 -17.15 1.34 8.47
CA ILE A 37 -16.43 1.35 7.19
C ILE A 37 -17.26 0.64 6.12
N ASN A 38 -17.82 -0.53 6.44
CA ASN A 38 -18.61 -1.28 5.49
C ASN A 38 -19.87 -0.52 5.06
N ASP A 39 -20.56 0.10 6.01
CA ASP A 39 -21.80 0.83 5.74
C ASP A 39 -21.55 2.18 5.06
N SER A 40 -20.49 2.89 5.44
CA SER A 40 -20.22 4.26 4.94
C SER A 40 -19.39 4.29 3.66
N ILE A 41 -18.57 3.26 3.41
CA ILE A 41 -17.60 3.26 2.30
C ILE A 41 -17.93 2.18 1.28
N PHE A 42 -18.13 0.94 1.72
CA PHE A 42 -18.25 -0.21 0.80
C PHE A 42 -19.67 -0.46 0.29
N LYS A 43 -20.70 -0.01 1.01
CA LYS A 43 -22.08 -0.06 0.53
C LYS A 43 -22.46 1.12 -0.35
N ASP A 44 -21.70 2.22 -0.29
CA ASP A 44 -21.93 3.38 -1.12
C ASP A 44 -21.45 3.10 -2.56
N GLU A 45 -22.36 3.24 -3.53
CA GLU A 45 -22.12 2.90 -4.92
C GLU A 45 -21.14 3.89 -5.58
N GLU A 46 -21.26 5.19 -5.29
CA GLU A 46 -20.38 6.23 -5.85
C GLU A 46 -18.94 6.06 -5.34
N ILE A 47 -18.79 5.87 -4.03
CA ILE A 47 -17.48 5.65 -3.41
C ILE A 47 -16.86 4.34 -3.91
N THR A 48 -17.66 3.29 -4.08
CA THR A 48 -17.17 2.02 -4.61
C THR A 48 -16.67 2.16 -6.05
N ILE A 49 -17.36 2.94 -6.90
CA ILE A 49 -16.92 3.26 -8.26
C ILE A 49 -15.60 4.04 -8.21
N LEU A 50 -15.48 5.05 -7.34
CA LEU A 50 -14.24 5.82 -7.18
C LEU A 50 -13.06 4.93 -6.76
N ILE A 51 -13.28 3.98 -5.84
CA ILE A 51 -12.23 3.02 -5.41
C ILE A 51 -11.80 2.13 -6.58
N LYS A 52 -12.74 1.67 -7.43
CA LYS A 52 -12.43 0.87 -8.61
C LYS A 52 -11.68 1.68 -9.66
N LEU A 53 -12.14 2.90 -9.94
CA LEU A 53 -11.48 3.82 -10.87
C LEU A 53 -10.09 4.20 -10.41
N LYS A 54 -9.87 4.43 -9.11
CA LYS A 54 -8.54 4.67 -8.54
C LYS A 54 -7.57 3.55 -8.91
N LYS A 55 -7.97 2.28 -8.77
CA LYS A 55 -7.10 1.14 -9.14
C LYS A 55 -6.71 1.15 -10.62
N VAL A 56 -7.67 1.47 -11.48
CA VAL A 56 -7.46 1.56 -12.93
C VAL A 56 -6.56 2.76 -13.24
N ALA A 57 -6.89 3.93 -12.72
CA ALA A 57 -6.10 5.16 -12.86
C ALA A 57 -4.65 4.94 -12.39
N THR A 58 -4.43 4.35 -11.22
CA THR A 58 -3.07 4.05 -10.74
C THR A 58 -2.34 3.04 -11.62
N LYS A 59 -3.03 2.18 -12.36
CA LYS A 59 -2.38 1.21 -13.25
C LYS A 59 -1.96 1.83 -14.57
N TYR A 60 -2.79 2.71 -15.12
CA TYR A 60 -2.60 3.27 -16.46
C TYR A 60 -1.95 4.65 -16.47
N LEU A 61 -2.09 5.43 -15.40
CA LEU A 61 -1.52 6.76 -15.26
C LEU A 61 -0.20 6.79 -14.47
N SER A 62 0.21 5.67 -13.86
CA SER A 62 1.53 5.58 -13.20
C SER A 62 2.68 5.40 -14.19
N ALA A 63 2.39 5.04 -15.44
CA ALA A 63 3.41 4.92 -16.46
C ALA A 63 3.75 6.33 -16.97
N PRO A 64 5.04 6.70 -17.06
CA PRO A 64 5.41 7.98 -17.65
C PRO A 64 4.87 8.05 -19.10
N PRO A 65 4.32 9.20 -19.51
CA PRO A 65 3.59 9.33 -20.78
C PRO A 65 4.48 9.18 -22.03
N THR A 66 5.80 9.20 -21.89
CA THR A 66 6.74 9.09 -23.02
C THR A 66 7.98 8.27 -22.68
N SER A 67 8.49 7.50 -23.66
CA SER A 67 9.79 6.82 -23.58
C SER A 67 10.97 7.81 -23.59
N VAL A 68 10.74 9.06 -24.00
CA VAL A 68 11.78 10.08 -24.19
C VAL A 68 12.54 10.38 -22.89
N ALA A 69 11.85 10.44 -21.75
CA ALA A 69 12.52 10.62 -20.46
C ALA A 69 13.41 9.42 -20.10
N ASN A 70 12.96 8.19 -20.43
CA ASN A 70 13.77 7.00 -20.25
C ASN A 70 14.97 7.00 -21.20
N GLU A 71 14.81 7.38 -22.47
CA GLU A 71 15.90 7.45 -23.45
C GLU A 71 16.97 8.48 -23.07
N GLN A 72 16.57 9.63 -22.51
CA GLN A 72 17.48 10.63 -21.96
C GLN A 72 18.21 10.10 -20.73
N LEU A 73 17.52 9.39 -19.84
CA LEU A 73 18.13 8.72 -18.68
C LEU A 73 19.11 7.63 -19.09
N PHE A 74 18.76 6.77 -20.05
CA PHE A 74 19.64 5.74 -20.58
C PHE A 74 20.85 6.35 -21.30
N SER A 75 20.67 7.47 -21.99
CA SER A 75 21.76 8.20 -22.63
C SER A 75 22.69 8.87 -21.62
N ALA A 76 22.15 9.53 -20.60
CA ALA A 76 22.92 10.14 -19.51
C ALA A 76 23.63 9.08 -18.65
N ALA A 77 22.94 7.99 -18.31
CA ALA A 77 23.55 6.85 -17.64
C ALA A 77 24.62 6.20 -18.52
N GLY A 78 24.38 6.11 -19.84
CA GLY A 78 25.35 5.64 -20.82
C GLY A 78 26.61 6.49 -20.89
N GLN A 79 26.49 7.82 -20.76
CA GLN A 79 27.63 8.75 -20.66
C GLN A 79 28.41 8.57 -19.36
N ILE A 80 27.72 8.53 -18.21
CA ILE A 80 28.35 8.27 -16.90
C ILE A 80 29.03 6.90 -16.87
N TYR A 81 28.44 5.93 -17.56
CA TYR A 81 28.96 4.58 -17.69
C TYR A 81 30.16 4.52 -18.64
N ALA A 82 30.13 5.24 -19.78
CA ALA A 82 31.25 5.33 -20.71
C ALA A 82 32.48 5.95 -20.04
N ASP A 83 32.29 6.99 -19.22
CA ASP A 83 33.37 7.64 -18.47
C ASP A 83 33.97 6.74 -17.37
N ARG A 84 33.18 5.85 -16.75
CA ARG A 84 33.64 4.94 -15.67
C ARG A 84 34.06 3.54 -16.13
N ARG A 85 33.72 3.13 -17.36
CA ARG A 85 34.12 1.83 -17.95
C ARG A 85 35.65 1.72 -18.12
N ALA A 86 36.37 2.84 -18.12
CA ALA A 86 37.82 2.85 -18.08
C ALA A 86 38.42 2.17 -16.82
N ASN A 87 37.61 1.92 -15.76
CA ASN A 87 38.12 1.43 -14.46
C ASN A 87 37.26 0.33 -13.78
N LEU A 88 36.28 -0.31 -14.44
CA LEU A 88 35.39 -1.29 -13.80
C LEU A 88 35.24 -2.60 -14.58
N LEU A 89 35.45 -3.72 -13.87
CA LEU A 89 35.27 -5.11 -14.34
C LEU A 89 33.79 -5.46 -14.54
N GLY A 90 33.52 -6.28 -15.55
CA GLY A 90 32.22 -6.65 -16.12
C GLY A 90 31.11 -7.07 -15.15
N GLU A 91 31.46 -7.65 -14.00
CA GLU A 91 30.52 -8.36 -13.12
C GLU A 91 29.75 -7.46 -12.12
N ASN A 92 30.19 -6.22 -11.90
CA ASN A 92 29.54 -5.28 -10.97
C ASN A 92 28.53 -4.33 -11.63
N ILE A 93 28.34 -4.49 -12.94
CA ILE A 93 27.62 -3.55 -13.80
C ILE A 93 26.12 -3.67 -13.59
N ASP A 94 25.61 -4.90 -13.52
CA ASP A 94 24.19 -5.17 -13.29
C ASP A 94 23.73 -4.74 -11.90
N LYS A 95 24.63 -4.79 -10.91
CA LYS A 95 24.36 -4.38 -9.52
C LYS A 95 24.27 -2.87 -9.35
N LEU A 96 24.88 -2.07 -10.22
CA LEU A 96 24.79 -0.59 -10.19
C LEU A 96 23.67 -0.04 -11.07
N LEU A 97 23.40 -0.65 -12.22
CA LEU A 97 22.37 -0.16 -13.15
C LEU A 97 20.95 -0.25 -12.56
N PHE A 98 20.65 -1.37 -11.90
CA PHE A 98 19.32 -1.61 -11.33
C PHE A 98 18.87 -0.56 -10.30
N PRO A 99 19.67 -0.21 -9.27
CA PRO A 99 19.26 0.78 -8.27
C PRO A 99 19.15 2.22 -8.81
N ILE A 100 19.98 2.61 -9.80
CA ILE A 100 19.94 3.97 -10.37
C ILE A 100 18.66 4.15 -11.21
N ILE A 101 18.33 3.17 -12.05
CA ILE A 101 17.13 3.20 -12.89
C ILE A 101 15.87 3.12 -12.01
N LEU A 102 15.88 2.28 -10.98
CA LEU A 102 14.74 2.10 -10.08
C LEU A 102 14.44 3.35 -9.23
N ASN A 103 15.47 4.02 -8.70
CA ASN A 103 15.31 5.23 -7.89
C ASN A 103 14.74 6.39 -8.73
N TYR A 104 15.19 6.53 -9.97
CA TYR A 104 14.69 7.58 -10.87
C TYR A 104 13.28 7.32 -11.40
N LEU A 105 12.93 6.05 -11.67
CA LEU A 105 11.57 5.66 -12.02
C LEU A 105 10.59 5.95 -10.87
N ILE A 106 11.01 5.69 -9.63
CA ILE A 106 10.25 6.05 -8.43
C ILE A 106 10.06 7.57 -8.32
N LEU A 107 11.09 8.36 -8.63
CA LEU A 107 11.01 9.83 -8.61
C LEU A 107 10.00 10.35 -9.65
N ILE A 108 9.99 9.79 -10.86
CA ILE A 108 9.06 10.17 -11.93
C ILE A 108 7.61 9.85 -11.54
N ILE A 109 7.37 8.72 -10.87
CA ILE A 109 6.03 8.32 -10.41
C ILE A 109 5.53 9.21 -9.25
N ILE A 110 6.43 9.74 -8.41
CA ILE A 110 6.06 10.60 -7.26
C ILE A 110 5.73 12.04 -7.69
N PHE A 111 6.29 12.52 -8.80
CA PHE A 111 6.10 13.89 -9.30
C PHE A 111 5.01 14.03 -10.39
N VAL A 112 4.27 12.94 -10.69
CA VAL A 112 3.02 12.94 -11.48
C VAL A 112 1.84 12.70 -10.53
#